data_AF-H8GZ88-F1
#
_entry.id   AF-H8GZ88-F1
#
_cell.length_a   1.000
_cell.length_b   1.000
_cell.length_c   1.000
_cell.angle_alpha   90.00
_cell.angle_beta   90.00
_cell.angle_gamma   90.00
#
_symmetry.space_group_name_H-M   'P 1'
#
loop_
_entity.id
_entity.type
_entity.pdbx_description
1 polymer ?
#
loop_
_entity_poly.entity_id
_entity_poly.type
_entity_poly.pdbx_seq_one_letter_code
_entity_poly.pdbx_strand_id
1 'polypeptide(L)'
;MTAASLPPRRRPARAGLWTALRLLVGLALLAALAYFMWTPGDWPTRLFAWVLLTILADECAGWFGYMGLALGALAFFAPSAPPEQWTLIVPLVGGALFALLLLKHSGGPFVLPFAAVIFAGALYATGRFGLKIDPALTLPANAGFQRSAVVPMLLGVGFSFVRQLIGNAMRFAARRRERAAAAPVVVVDPVVPASAPGAQIPEVVAAPAGETMPVAPAAAVPAPQETAGPVLARSEAVLDLSKPEPGKPELGTAERDTADLNTEAGTPVPTRPGQ
;
A
#
# COMPACT_ATOMS: atom_id res chain seq x y z
N MET A 1 -24.11 -8.87 49.34
CA MET A 1 -24.32 -8.20 48.04
C MET A 1 -23.83 -9.13 46.95
N THR A 2 -24.75 -9.85 46.32
CA THR A 2 -24.45 -10.90 45.33
C THR A 2 -24.49 -10.26 43.95
N ALA A 3 -23.33 -10.12 43.29
CA ALA A 3 -23.27 -9.60 41.93
C ALA A 3 -23.95 -10.61 40.99
N ALA A 4 -25.10 -10.23 40.43
CA ALA A 4 -25.79 -11.02 39.43
C ALA A 4 -24.90 -11.15 38.19
N SER A 5 -24.35 -12.34 37.95
CA SER A 5 -23.59 -12.66 36.75
C SER A 5 -24.53 -12.58 35.54
N LEU A 6 -24.35 -11.57 34.70
CA LEU A 6 -25.07 -11.46 33.43
C LEU A 6 -24.77 -12.71 32.57
N PRO A 7 -25.79 -13.29 31.90
CA PRO A 7 -25.58 -14.47 31.06
C PRO A 7 -24.60 -14.17 29.92
N PRO A 8 -23.73 -15.13 29.53
CA PRO A 8 -22.79 -14.93 28.44
C PRO A 8 -23.55 -14.64 27.15
N ARG A 9 -23.40 -13.40 26.63
CA ARG A 9 -23.93 -13.04 25.30
C ARG A 9 -23.29 -13.96 24.26
N ARG A 10 -24.08 -14.86 23.68
CA ARG A 10 -23.65 -15.66 22.52
C ARG A 10 -23.22 -14.70 21.41
N ARG A 11 -21.93 -14.68 21.07
CA ARG A 11 -21.45 -13.98 19.88
C ARG A 11 -22.12 -14.59 18.64
N PRO A 12 -22.51 -13.78 17.64
CA PRO A 12 -23.17 -14.28 16.45
C PRO A 12 -22.22 -15.18 15.65
N ALA A 13 -22.63 -16.42 15.37
CA ALA A 13 -21.87 -17.43 14.60
C ALA A 13 -21.37 -16.91 13.23
N ARG A 14 -22.01 -15.88 12.68
CA ARG A 14 -21.64 -15.21 11.43
C ARG A 14 -20.22 -14.63 11.46
N ALA A 15 -19.72 -14.19 12.62
CA ALA A 15 -18.36 -13.66 12.73
C ALA A 15 -17.29 -14.73 12.44
N GLY A 16 -17.52 -15.97 12.89
CA GLY A 16 -16.61 -17.09 12.63
C GLY A 16 -16.56 -17.46 11.15
N LEU A 17 -17.72 -17.54 10.48
CA LEU A 17 -17.81 -17.86 9.05
C LEU A 17 -17.06 -16.82 8.19
N TRP A 18 -17.22 -15.53 8.48
CA TRP A 18 -16.50 -14.47 7.76
C TRP A 18 -14.99 -14.54 7.93
N THR A 19 -14.50 -14.86 9.14
CA THR A 19 -13.07 -15.08 9.37
C THR A 19 -12.57 -16.29 8.60
N ALA A 20 -13.29 -17.42 8.63
CA ALA A 20 -12.93 -18.61 7.87
C ALA A 20 -12.86 -18.32 6.36
N LEU A 21 -13.84 -17.59 5.82
CA LEU A 21 -13.85 -17.22 4.40
C LEU A 21 -12.63 -16.36 4.03
N ARG A 22 -12.24 -15.39 4.87
CA ARG A 22 -11.02 -14.59 4.64
C ARG A 22 -9.76 -15.43 4.64
N LEU A 23 -9.66 -16.41 5.55
CA LEU A 23 -8.51 -17.31 5.60
C LEU A 23 -8.45 -18.19 4.33
N LEU A 24 -9.58 -18.72 3.88
CA LEU A 24 -9.65 -19.51 2.65
C LEU A 24 -9.28 -18.69 1.42
N VAL A 25 -9.78 -17.45 1.30
CA VAL A 25 -9.42 -16.56 0.20
C VAL A 25 -7.94 -16.20 0.25
N GLY A 26 -7.39 -15.89 1.43
CA GLY A 26 -5.96 -15.61 1.60
C GLY A 26 -5.09 -16.80 1.19
N LEU A 27 -5.47 -18.01 1.60
CA LEU A 27 -4.77 -19.24 1.22
C LEU A 27 -4.86 -19.50 -0.29
N ALA A 28 -6.03 -19.27 -0.91
CA ALA A 28 -6.21 -19.40 -2.35
C ALA A 28 -5.35 -18.40 -3.13
N LEU A 29 -5.23 -17.16 -2.65
CA LEU A 29 -4.35 -16.14 -3.25
C LEU A 29 -2.88 -16.52 -3.13
N LEU A 30 -2.45 -17.07 -1.99
CA LEU A 30 -1.08 -17.57 -1.84
C LEU A 30 -0.79 -18.78 -2.75
N ALA A 31 -1.74 -19.71 -2.87
CA ALA A 31 -1.61 -20.85 -3.77
C ALA A 31 -1.53 -20.41 -5.23
N ALA A 32 -2.37 -19.45 -5.64
CA ALA A 32 -2.31 -18.85 -6.96
C ALA A 32 -0.97 -18.15 -7.21
N LEU A 33 -0.48 -17.40 -6.22
CA LEU A 33 0.83 -16.75 -6.31
C LEU A 33 1.97 -17.77 -6.46
N ALA A 34 1.99 -18.80 -5.62
CA ALA A 34 2.99 -19.87 -5.72
C ALA A 34 2.94 -20.55 -7.09
N TYR A 35 1.74 -20.81 -7.62
CA TYR A 35 1.54 -21.37 -8.95
C TYR A 35 2.11 -20.46 -10.06
N PHE A 36 1.81 -19.15 -10.03
CA PHE A 36 2.36 -18.20 -11.01
C PHE A 36 3.87 -18.05 -10.92
N MET A 37 4.44 -18.12 -9.72
CA MET A 37 5.88 -18.03 -9.51
C MET A 37 6.61 -19.29 -9.97
N TRP A 38 5.97 -20.46 -9.85
CA TRP A 38 6.53 -21.75 -10.28
C TRP A 38 6.40 -22.01 -11.78
N THR A 39 5.29 -21.61 -12.38
CA THR A 39 4.94 -21.94 -13.78
C THR A 39 5.79 -21.13 -14.77
N PRO A 40 6.36 -21.75 -15.83
CA PRO A 40 7.09 -21.04 -16.88
C PRO A 40 6.28 -19.89 -17.49
N GLY A 41 6.89 -18.71 -17.59
CA GLY A 41 6.23 -17.52 -18.12
C GLY A 41 7.12 -16.30 -18.09
N ASP A 42 6.72 -15.26 -18.83
CA ASP A 42 7.48 -14.02 -18.92
C ASP A 42 7.55 -13.31 -17.56
N TRP A 43 8.73 -12.78 -17.25
CA TRP A 43 8.98 -12.07 -16.00
C TRP A 43 8.04 -10.88 -15.74
N PRO A 44 7.54 -10.09 -16.72
CA PRO A 44 6.63 -8.99 -16.45
C PRO A 44 5.28 -9.47 -15.90
N THR A 45 4.78 -10.60 -16.41
CA THR A 45 3.53 -11.22 -15.97
C THR A 45 3.66 -11.76 -14.55
N ARG A 46 4.81 -12.40 -14.24
CA ARG A 46 5.09 -12.89 -12.89
C ARG A 46 5.27 -11.76 -11.89
N LEU A 47 6.00 -10.71 -12.25
CA LEU A 47 6.14 -9.51 -11.42
C LEU A 47 4.78 -8.87 -11.14
N PHE A 48 3.93 -8.79 -12.17
CA PHE A 48 2.58 -8.26 -12.03
C PHE A 48 1.75 -9.08 -11.06
N ALA A 49 1.73 -10.40 -11.25
CA ALA A 49 1.03 -11.32 -10.37
C ALA A 49 1.58 -11.25 -8.93
N TRP A 50 2.90 -11.17 -8.78
CA TRP A 50 3.55 -11.10 -7.48
C TRP A 50 3.13 -9.86 -6.69
N VAL A 51 3.25 -8.67 -7.28
CA VAL A 51 2.84 -7.42 -6.63
C VAL A 51 1.34 -7.44 -6.32
N LEU A 52 0.51 -7.80 -7.30
CA LEU A 52 -0.95 -7.77 -7.15
C LEU A 52 -1.40 -8.73 -6.05
N LEU A 53 -1.08 -10.02 -6.20
CA LEU A 53 -1.54 -11.06 -5.29
C LEU A 53 -0.99 -10.87 -3.88
N THR A 54 0.22 -10.33 -3.72
CA THR A 54 0.77 -10.00 -2.40
C THR A 54 -0.10 -8.96 -1.69
N ILE A 55 -0.46 -7.87 -2.38
CA ILE A 55 -1.29 -6.81 -1.78
C ILE A 55 -2.71 -7.32 -1.50
N LEU A 56 -3.29 -8.13 -2.39
CA LEU A 56 -4.61 -8.73 -2.16
C LEU A 56 -4.60 -9.75 -1.01
N ALA A 57 -3.55 -10.57 -0.91
CA ALA A 57 -3.41 -11.54 0.17
C ALA A 57 -3.29 -10.82 1.52
N ASP A 58 -2.59 -9.69 1.56
CA ASP A 58 -2.49 -8.84 2.74
C ASP A 58 -3.86 -8.34 3.26
N GLU A 59 -4.84 -8.12 2.38
CA GLU A 59 -6.20 -7.72 2.78
C GLU A 59 -6.96 -8.80 3.55
N CYS A 60 -6.57 -10.07 3.42
CA CYS A 60 -7.26 -11.18 4.04
C CYS A 60 -6.91 -11.29 5.53
N ALA A 61 -5.62 -11.22 5.87
CA ALA A 61 -5.17 -11.37 7.26
C ALA A 61 -3.81 -10.70 7.61
N GLY A 62 -3.29 -9.75 6.83
CA GLY A 62 -2.03 -9.04 7.09
C GLY A 62 -0.76 -9.92 7.00
N TRP A 63 -0.69 -11.01 7.77
CA TRP A 63 0.43 -11.95 7.71
C TRP A 63 0.58 -12.62 6.33
N PHE A 64 -0.53 -12.82 5.62
CA PHE A 64 -0.53 -13.34 4.24
C PHE A 64 0.25 -12.43 3.27
N GLY A 65 0.26 -11.12 3.49
CA GLY A 65 1.07 -10.20 2.68
C GLY A 65 2.56 -10.49 2.80
N TYR A 66 3.05 -10.71 4.01
CA TYR A 66 4.44 -11.06 4.25
C TYR A 66 4.80 -12.45 3.69
N MET A 67 3.88 -13.41 3.72
CA MET A 67 4.06 -14.70 3.07
C MET A 67 4.12 -14.57 1.55
N GLY A 68 3.26 -13.74 0.95
CA GLY A 68 3.30 -13.43 -0.48
C GLY A 68 4.60 -12.74 -0.90
N LEU A 69 5.11 -11.85 -0.03
CA LEU A 69 6.41 -11.22 -0.23
C LEU A 69 7.54 -12.27 -0.22
N ALA A 70 7.54 -13.18 0.76
CA ALA A 70 8.51 -14.28 0.83
C ALA A 70 8.42 -15.23 -0.38
N LEU A 71 7.22 -15.50 -0.88
CA LEU A 71 6.99 -16.29 -2.10
C LEU A 71 7.60 -15.65 -3.36
N GLY A 72 7.94 -14.36 -3.33
CA GLY A 72 8.72 -13.72 -4.38
C GLY A 72 10.09 -14.37 -4.60
N ALA A 73 10.70 -14.89 -3.54
CA ALA A 73 11.98 -15.60 -3.62
C ALA A 73 11.86 -16.93 -4.40
N LEU A 74 10.65 -17.45 -4.60
CA LEU A 74 10.43 -18.66 -5.39
C LEU A 74 10.85 -18.49 -6.85
N ALA A 75 10.91 -17.25 -7.36
CA ALA A 75 11.40 -16.97 -8.71
C ALA A 75 12.84 -17.44 -8.95
N PHE A 76 13.69 -17.47 -7.91
CA PHE A 76 15.07 -17.95 -8.03
C PHE A 76 15.16 -19.45 -8.31
N PHE A 77 14.11 -20.19 -8.00
CA PHE A 77 14.04 -21.65 -8.18
C PHE A 77 13.18 -22.04 -9.38
N ALA A 78 12.61 -21.06 -10.10
CA ALA A 78 11.72 -21.33 -11.22
C ALA A 78 12.51 -21.86 -12.43
N PRO A 79 12.09 -22.97 -13.07
CA PRO A 79 12.86 -23.66 -14.13
C PRO A 79 13.19 -22.84 -15.38
N SER A 80 12.55 -21.69 -15.58
CA SER A 80 12.57 -20.93 -16.84
C SER A 80 12.99 -19.47 -16.68
N ALA A 81 13.38 -19.02 -15.48
CA ALA A 81 13.73 -17.63 -15.26
C ALA A 81 15.18 -17.38 -15.69
N PRO A 82 15.49 -16.38 -16.53
CA PRO A 82 16.85 -15.86 -16.60
C PRO A 82 17.18 -15.30 -15.21
N PRO A 83 18.07 -15.96 -14.45
CA PRO A 83 18.23 -15.72 -13.01
C PRO A 83 18.70 -14.28 -12.72
N GLU A 84 19.37 -13.66 -13.68
CA GLU A 84 19.99 -12.33 -13.58
C GLU A 84 19.01 -11.18 -13.37
N GLN A 85 17.75 -11.31 -13.80
CA GLN A 85 16.78 -10.22 -13.62
C GLN A 85 16.19 -10.25 -12.21
N TRP A 86 15.91 -11.45 -11.68
CA TRP A 86 15.29 -11.61 -10.37
C TRP A 86 16.21 -11.21 -9.21
N THR A 87 17.53 -11.27 -9.40
CA THR A 87 18.50 -10.74 -8.42
C THR A 87 18.35 -9.24 -8.20
N LEU A 88 17.85 -8.48 -9.19
CA LEU A 88 17.53 -7.06 -9.06
C LEU A 88 16.08 -6.84 -8.64
N ILE A 89 15.15 -7.57 -9.24
CA ILE A 89 13.70 -7.40 -9.01
C ILE A 89 13.34 -7.70 -7.55
N VAL A 90 13.80 -8.81 -6.99
CA VAL A 90 13.41 -9.23 -5.63
C VAL A 90 13.83 -8.21 -4.56
N PRO A 91 15.08 -7.74 -4.46
CA PRO A 91 15.44 -6.75 -3.44
C PRO A 91 14.78 -5.39 -3.70
N LEU A 92 14.68 -4.94 -4.95
CA LEU A 92 14.11 -3.64 -5.27
C LEU A 92 12.59 -3.60 -5.03
N VAL A 93 11.85 -4.48 -5.71
CA VAL A 93 10.39 -4.54 -5.61
C VAL A 93 9.98 -5.11 -4.27
N GLY A 94 10.67 -6.14 -3.78
CA GLY A 94 10.40 -6.73 -2.47
C GLY A 94 10.67 -5.75 -1.33
N GLY A 95 11.76 -4.98 -1.37
CA GLY A 95 12.02 -3.92 -0.40
C GLY A 95 10.95 -2.82 -0.43
N ALA A 96 10.56 -2.38 -1.62
CA ALA A 96 9.48 -1.40 -1.78
C ALA A 96 8.12 -1.94 -1.31
N LEU A 97 7.78 -3.19 -1.64
CA LEU A 97 6.58 -3.89 -1.16
C LEU A 97 6.60 -4.01 0.36
N PHE A 98 7.73 -4.39 0.94
CA PHE A 98 7.88 -4.52 2.38
C PHE A 98 7.62 -3.19 3.10
N ALA A 99 8.23 -2.11 2.61
CA ALA A 99 7.98 -0.77 3.11
C ALA A 99 6.50 -0.37 2.99
N LEU A 100 5.87 -0.67 1.84
CA LEU A 100 4.44 -0.42 1.62
C LEU A 100 3.57 -1.19 2.63
N LEU A 101 3.84 -2.48 2.85
CA LEU A 101 3.10 -3.31 3.81
C LEU A 101 3.29 -2.81 5.25
N LEU A 102 4.51 -2.43 5.63
CA LEU A 102 4.78 -1.84 6.95
C LEU A 102 3.98 -0.55 7.17
N LEU A 103 3.99 0.35 6.20
CA LEU A 103 3.25 1.62 6.30
C LEU A 103 1.73 1.39 6.36
N LYS A 104 1.24 0.41 5.59
CA LYS A 104 -0.17 0.02 5.58
C LYS A 104 -0.62 -0.55 6.93
N HIS A 105 0.21 -1.32 7.62
CA HIS A 105 -0.10 -1.88 8.95
C HIS A 105 0.11 -0.87 10.08
N SER A 106 1.01 0.09 9.89
CA SER A 106 1.31 1.11 10.90
C SER A 106 0.35 2.31 10.88
N GLY A 107 -0.41 2.49 9.80
CA GLY A 107 -1.14 3.73 9.49
C GLY A 107 -2.65 3.61 9.31
N GLY A 108 -3.34 4.75 9.35
CA GLY A 108 -4.73 4.89 8.92
C GLY A 108 -4.86 4.98 7.38
N PRO A 109 -6.09 5.12 6.83
CA PRO A 109 -6.33 5.15 5.38
C PRO A 109 -5.60 6.26 4.62
N PHE A 110 -5.24 7.34 5.31
CA PHE A 110 -4.48 8.45 4.72
C PHE A 110 -3.00 8.11 4.48
N VAL A 111 -2.49 7.01 5.05
CA VAL A 111 -1.11 6.56 4.86
C VAL A 111 -0.93 5.75 3.58
N LEU A 112 -2.00 5.13 3.06
CA LEU A 112 -1.98 4.36 1.80
C LEU A 112 -1.45 5.16 0.59
N PRO A 113 -1.93 6.38 0.28
CA PRO A 113 -1.40 7.14 -0.85
C PRO A 113 0.09 7.46 -0.67
N PHE A 114 0.53 7.72 0.56
CA PHE A 114 1.96 7.95 0.84
C PHE A 114 2.78 6.68 0.64
N ALA A 115 2.28 5.51 1.05
CA ALA A 115 2.91 4.22 0.80
C ALA A 115 3.04 3.92 -0.70
N ALA A 116 1.99 4.23 -1.49
CA ALA A 116 2.02 4.09 -2.95
C ALA A 116 3.06 5.02 -3.60
N VAL A 117 3.15 6.27 -3.12
CA VAL A 117 4.16 7.23 -3.58
C VAL A 117 5.57 6.76 -3.23
N ILE A 118 5.81 6.21 -2.03
CA ILE A 118 7.12 5.65 -1.67
C ILE A 118 7.47 4.47 -2.59
N PHE A 119 6.54 3.55 -2.81
CA PHE A 119 6.76 2.40 -3.68
C PHE A 119 7.09 2.81 -5.11
N ALA A 120 6.26 3.65 -5.71
CA ALA A 120 6.47 4.16 -7.06
C ALA A 120 7.74 5.00 -7.13
N GLY A 121 7.95 5.89 -6.16
CA GLY A 121 9.10 6.76 -6.05
C GLY A 121 10.41 5.99 -6.01
N ALA A 122 10.48 4.88 -5.25
CA ALA A 122 11.64 4.01 -5.23
C ALA A 122 11.95 3.44 -6.62
N LEU A 123 10.94 2.92 -7.33
CA LEU A 123 11.11 2.36 -8.68
C LEU A 123 11.55 3.41 -9.70
N TYR A 124 10.90 4.57 -9.71
CA TYR A 124 11.24 5.67 -10.63
C TYR A 124 12.61 6.26 -10.31
N ALA A 125 12.97 6.42 -9.03
CA ALA A 125 14.28 6.88 -8.61
C ALA A 125 15.36 5.88 -9.07
N THR A 126 15.19 4.58 -8.85
CA THR A 126 16.13 3.57 -9.33
C THR A 126 16.24 3.57 -10.85
N GLY A 127 15.13 3.70 -11.58
CA GLY A 127 15.18 3.83 -13.04
C GLY A 127 15.91 5.09 -13.52
N ARG A 128 15.81 6.20 -12.79
CA ARG A 128 16.41 7.48 -13.17
C ARG A 128 17.89 7.61 -12.79
N PHE A 129 18.25 7.10 -11.62
CA PHE A 129 19.57 7.25 -11.01
C PHE A 129 20.41 5.98 -11.08
N GLY A 130 19.81 4.79 -11.19
CA GLY A 130 20.51 3.52 -11.28
C GLY A 130 21.49 3.48 -12.44
N LEU A 131 21.07 3.95 -13.62
CA LEU A 131 21.92 4.05 -14.81
C LEU A 131 23.12 4.99 -14.65
N LYS A 132 23.08 5.93 -13.70
CA LYS A 132 24.21 6.82 -13.41
C LYS A 132 25.24 6.16 -12.50
N ILE A 133 24.80 5.23 -11.66
CA ILE A 133 25.64 4.50 -10.72
C ILE A 133 26.27 3.29 -11.42
N ASP A 134 25.45 2.57 -12.18
CA ASP A 134 25.84 1.42 -12.97
C ASP A 134 25.09 1.41 -14.32
N PRO A 135 25.77 1.73 -15.43
CA PRO A 135 25.18 1.71 -16.77
C PRO A 135 24.64 0.34 -17.20
N ALA A 136 25.06 -0.76 -16.57
CA ALA A 136 24.55 -2.10 -16.89
C ALA A 136 23.14 -2.35 -16.33
N LEU A 137 22.65 -1.53 -15.39
CA LEU A 137 21.30 -1.62 -14.79
C LEU A 137 20.20 -1.09 -15.72
N THR A 138 20.00 -1.74 -16.86
CA THR A 138 18.99 -1.33 -17.86
C THR A 138 17.55 -1.67 -17.47
N LEU A 139 17.36 -2.67 -16.60
CA LEU A 139 16.05 -3.23 -16.28
C LEU A 139 15.11 -2.26 -15.54
N PRO A 140 15.54 -1.52 -14.50
CA PRO A 140 14.67 -0.56 -13.78
C PRO A 140 14.23 0.65 -14.63
N ALA A 141 14.99 0.98 -15.68
CA ALA A 141 14.67 2.05 -16.62
C ALA A 141 13.64 1.63 -17.69
N ASN A 142 13.35 0.33 -17.80
CA ASN A 142 12.41 -0.19 -18.79
C ASN A 142 10.95 0.19 -18.42
N ALA A 143 10.22 0.78 -19.37
CA ALA A 143 8.82 1.16 -19.17
C ALA A 143 7.90 -0.05 -18.89
N GLY A 144 8.20 -1.21 -19.47
CA GLY A 144 7.51 -2.47 -19.20
C GLY A 144 7.70 -2.91 -17.75
N PHE A 145 8.92 -2.82 -17.20
CA PHE A 145 9.20 -3.12 -15.80
C PHE A 145 8.37 -2.23 -14.86
N GLN A 146 8.42 -0.91 -15.09
CA GLN A 146 7.67 0.05 -14.28
C GLN A 146 6.17 -0.18 -14.35
N ARG A 147 5.61 -0.42 -15.54
CA ARG A 147 4.17 -0.73 -15.69
C ARG A 147 3.79 -2.02 -14.97
N SER A 148 4.59 -3.08 -15.12
CA SER A 148 4.34 -4.37 -14.47
C SER A 148 4.45 -4.35 -12.96
N ALA A 149 5.16 -3.39 -12.36
CA ALA A 149 5.20 -3.22 -10.91
C ALA A 149 4.18 -2.19 -10.39
N VAL A 150 4.06 -1.03 -11.05
CA VAL A 150 3.26 0.10 -10.54
C VAL A 150 1.76 -0.11 -10.76
N VAL A 151 1.33 -0.59 -11.93
CA VAL A 151 -0.11 -0.84 -12.20
C VAL A 151 -0.74 -1.81 -11.19
N PRO A 152 -0.19 -3.01 -10.93
CA PRO A 152 -0.79 -3.92 -9.96
C PRO A 152 -0.71 -3.37 -8.52
N MET A 153 0.33 -2.59 -8.20
CA MET A 153 0.40 -1.88 -6.93
C MET A 153 -0.78 -0.90 -6.80
N LEU A 154 -1.05 -0.07 -7.81
CA LEU A 154 -2.16 0.87 -7.80
C LEU A 154 -3.51 0.17 -7.71
N LEU A 155 -3.69 -0.96 -8.42
CA LEU A 155 -4.90 -1.78 -8.32
C LEU A 155 -5.10 -2.33 -6.90
N GLY A 156 -4.04 -2.90 -6.32
CA GLY A 156 -4.08 -3.44 -4.96
C GLY A 156 -4.36 -2.35 -3.92
N VAL A 157 -3.62 -1.24 -3.96
CA VAL A 157 -3.82 -0.09 -3.05
C VAL A 157 -5.18 0.55 -3.24
N GLY A 158 -5.68 0.68 -4.47
CA GLY A 158 -7.01 1.19 -4.76
C GLY A 158 -8.09 0.31 -4.13
N PHE A 159 -7.96 -1.01 -4.26
CA PHE A 159 -8.84 -1.96 -3.59
C PHE A 159 -8.79 -1.83 -2.05
N SER A 160 -7.58 -1.73 -1.47
CA SER A 160 -7.37 -1.47 -0.03
C SER A 160 -8.09 -0.20 0.42
N PHE A 161 -7.92 0.89 -0.32
CA PHE A 161 -8.48 2.19 -0.01
C PHE A 161 -10.01 2.17 0.01
N VAL A 162 -10.63 1.60 -1.02
CA VAL A 162 -12.09 1.46 -1.11
C VAL A 162 -12.62 0.65 0.07
N ARG A 163 -11.99 -0.48 0.40
CA ARG A 163 -12.39 -1.31 1.55
C ARG A 163 -12.30 -0.54 2.86
N GLN A 164 -11.21 0.20 3.09
CA GLN A 164 -11.03 0.99 4.30
C GLN A 164 -12.05 2.13 4.40
N LEU A 165 -12.36 2.78 3.27
CA LEU A 165 -13.36 3.84 3.19
C LEU A 165 -14.75 3.32 3.55
N ILE A 166 -15.17 2.18 2.99
CA ILE A 166 -16.45 1.53 3.32
C ILE A 166 -16.49 1.16 4.81
N GLY A 167 -15.43 0.54 5.33
CA GLY A 167 -15.35 0.16 6.74
C GLY A 167 -15.42 1.36 7.69
N ASN A 168 -14.85 2.50 7.31
CA ASN A 168 -14.93 3.73 8.09
C ASN A 168 -16.32 4.37 7.98
N ALA A 169 -16.92 4.41 6.79
CA ALA A 169 -18.26 4.92 6.58
C ALA A 169 -19.31 4.14 7.38
N MET A 170 -19.23 2.80 7.40
CA MET A 170 -20.12 1.96 8.20
C MET A 170 -19.97 2.19 9.70
N ARG A 171 -18.72 2.30 10.18
CA ARG A 171 -18.44 2.60 11.60
C ARG A 171 -18.96 3.98 12.00
N PHE A 172 -18.81 4.96 11.13
CA PHE A 172 -19.33 6.30 11.34
C PHE A 172 -20.87 6.33 11.36
N ALA A 173 -21.50 5.61 10.44
CA ALA A 173 -22.96 5.45 10.41
C ALA A 173 -23.50 4.77 11.67
N ALA A 174 -22.83 3.72 12.16
CA ALA A 174 -23.20 3.06 13.42
C ALA A 174 -23.10 4.02 14.61
N ARG A 175 -21.99 4.76 14.75
CA ARG A 175 -21.81 5.76 15.80
C ARG A 175 -22.85 6.88 15.74
N ARG A 176 -23.25 7.32 14.54
CA ARG A 176 -24.32 8.31 14.36
C ARG A 176 -25.66 7.79 14.85
N ARG A 177 -26.00 6.53 14.57
CA ARG A 177 -27.24 5.89 15.06
C ARG A 177 -27.26 5.77 16.57
N GLU A 178 -26.14 5.39 17.18
CA GLU A 178 -25.99 5.32 18.63
C GLU A 178 -26.17 6.69 19.28
N ARG A 179 -25.57 7.75 18.71
CA ARG A 179 -25.76 9.13 19.20
C ARG A 179 -27.18 9.65 19.03
N ALA A 180 -27.85 9.30 17.93
CA ALA A 180 -29.25 9.66 17.72
C ALA A 180 -30.18 8.94 18.70
N ALA A 181 -29.90 7.68 19.03
CA ALA A 181 -30.67 6.91 20.02
C ALA A 181 -30.36 7.35 21.46
N ALA A 182 -29.17 7.87 21.74
CA ALA A 182 -28.76 8.40 23.04
C ALA A 182 -29.07 9.89 23.22
N ALA A 183 -29.65 10.57 22.21
CA ALA A 183 -30.10 11.94 22.36
C ALA A 183 -31.16 11.97 23.47
N PRO A 184 -30.94 12.75 24.56
CA PRO A 184 -31.89 12.80 25.65
C PRO A 184 -33.23 13.26 25.08
N VAL A 185 -34.26 12.43 25.22
CA VAL A 185 -35.64 12.87 25.04
C VAL A 185 -35.84 13.93 26.10
N VAL A 186 -35.76 15.21 25.71
CA VAL A 186 -36.19 16.31 26.55
C VAL A 186 -37.69 16.10 26.70
N VAL A 187 -38.07 15.42 27.78
CA VAL A 187 -39.45 15.38 28.24
C VAL A 187 -39.74 16.81 28.64
N VAL A 188 -40.30 17.57 27.70
CA VAL A 188 -40.97 18.82 28.03
C VAL A 188 -42.15 18.38 28.87
N ASP A 189 -42.01 18.48 30.19
CA ASP A 189 -43.15 18.36 31.08
C ASP A 189 -44.22 19.32 30.52
N PRO A 190 -45.42 18.84 30.19
CA PRO A 190 -46.48 19.73 29.79
C PRO A 190 -46.72 20.64 30.99
N VAL A 191 -46.31 21.91 30.85
CA VAL A 191 -46.72 22.97 31.75
C VAL A 191 -48.23 22.91 31.77
N VAL A 192 -48.79 22.29 32.80
CA VAL A 192 -50.19 22.40 33.15
C VAL A 192 -50.38 23.89 33.38
N PRO A 193 -51.18 24.61 32.57
CA PRO A 193 -51.49 26.00 32.87
C PRO A 193 -52.33 26.00 34.15
N ALA A 194 -51.66 26.09 35.29
CA ALA A 194 -52.28 26.41 36.55
C ALA A 194 -52.86 27.82 36.39
N SER A 195 -54.18 27.87 36.27
CA SER A 195 -54.92 29.11 36.35
C SER A 195 -54.73 29.70 37.74
N ALA A 196 -54.41 31.00 37.77
CA ALA A 196 -54.75 32.01 38.78
C ALA A 196 -53.57 32.82 39.36
N PRO A 197 -53.82 34.09 39.73
CA PRO A 197 -52.86 35.19 39.63
C PRO A 197 -52.17 35.49 40.96
N GLY A 198 -50.90 35.88 40.87
CA GLY A 198 -50.15 36.38 42.01
C GLY A 198 -48.85 37.01 41.56
N ALA A 199 -48.88 38.32 41.39
CA ALA A 199 -47.69 39.13 41.15
C ALA A 199 -46.69 38.96 42.29
N GLN A 200 -45.51 38.41 42.02
CA GLN A 200 -44.32 38.56 42.87
C GLN A 200 -43.05 38.77 42.03
N ILE A 201 -42.63 40.02 42.09
CA ILE A 201 -41.33 40.69 41.94
C ILE A 201 -40.09 39.78 41.69
N PRO A 202 -39.19 40.17 40.76
CA PRO A 202 -37.96 39.44 40.46
C PRO A 202 -36.85 39.72 41.48
N GLU A 203 -36.37 38.68 42.17
CA GLU A 203 -35.11 38.73 42.93
C GLU A 203 -33.97 38.17 42.07
N VAL A 204 -33.16 39.09 41.57
CA VAL A 204 -31.91 38.81 40.86
C VAL A 204 -30.87 38.41 41.91
N VAL A 205 -30.62 37.10 42.05
CA VAL A 205 -29.45 36.59 42.77
C VAL A 205 -28.41 36.13 41.75
N ALA A 206 -27.44 37.01 41.52
CA ALA A 206 -26.19 36.70 40.87
C ALA A 206 -25.25 35.98 41.85
N ALA A 207 -24.61 34.88 41.43
CA ALA A 207 -23.29 34.40 41.87
C ALA A 207 -22.98 33.00 41.29
N PRO A 208 -21.71 32.56 41.23
CA PRO A 208 -20.50 33.30 40.86
C PRO A 208 -19.72 32.60 39.72
N ALA A 209 -18.83 33.36 39.11
CA ALA A 209 -17.82 32.89 38.17
C ALA A 209 -16.91 31.84 38.83
N GLY A 210 -17.04 30.59 38.39
CA GLY A 210 -16.10 29.51 38.70
C GLY A 210 -14.97 29.50 37.69
N GLU A 211 -13.91 30.21 38.02
CA GLU A 211 -12.59 30.19 37.39
C GLU A 211 -12.03 28.76 37.41
N THR A 212 -11.96 28.10 36.25
CA THR A 212 -11.25 26.82 36.09
C THR A 212 -10.01 27.08 35.25
N MET A 213 -8.87 27.10 35.96
CA MET A 213 -7.55 27.21 35.36
C MET A 213 -7.27 26.05 34.40
N PRO A 214 -6.67 26.31 33.22
CA PRO A 214 -6.14 25.24 32.37
C PRO A 214 -4.83 24.71 32.98
N VAL A 215 -4.88 23.51 33.56
CA VAL A 215 -3.66 22.74 33.86
C VAL A 215 -3.13 22.16 32.55
N ALA A 216 -2.08 22.79 32.04
CA ALA A 216 -1.26 22.28 30.95
C ALA A 216 -0.57 20.97 31.38
N PRO A 217 -0.69 19.86 30.63
CA PRO A 217 0.20 18.72 30.84
C PRO A 217 1.60 19.08 30.34
N ALA A 218 2.54 19.05 31.28
CA ALA A 218 3.95 19.28 31.09
C ALA A 218 4.54 18.38 29.99
N ALA A 219 5.32 19.01 29.13
CA ALA A 219 6.24 18.36 28.22
C ALA A 219 7.24 17.50 29.01
N ALA A 220 7.25 16.20 28.74
CA ALA A 220 8.37 15.33 29.08
C ALA A 220 9.26 15.21 27.85
N VAL A 221 10.26 16.08 27.78
CA VAL A 221 11.46 15.92 26.95
C VAL A 221 12.49 15.19 27.82
N PRO A 222 12.98 14.01 27.41
CA PRO A 222 14.30 13.55 27.81
C PRO A 222 15.30 13.73 26.67
N ALA A 223 16.46 14.24 27.09
CA ALA A 223 17.67 14.67 26.40
C ALA A 223 18.24 13.78 25.28
N PRO A 224 19.09 14.37 24.42
CA PRO A 224 19.92 13.64 23.45
C PRO A 224 21.04 12.89 24.17
N GLN A 225 21.17 11.58 23.94
CA GLN A 225 22.41 10.87 24.24
C GLN A 225 23.40 11.07 23.08
N GLU A 226 24.27 12.03 23.32
CA GLU A 226 25.54 12.22 22.64
C GLU A 226 26.52 11.15 23.18
N THR A 227 26.74 10.09 22.41
CA THR A 227 27.92 9.21 22.58
C THR A 227 28.84 9.42 21.39
N ALA A 228 29.80 10.31 21.61
CA ALA A 228 31.00 10.47 20.82
C ALA A 228 32.00 9.33 21.09
N GLY A 229 32.63 8.86 20.02
CA GLY A 229 33.97 8.24 20.04
C GLY A 229 34.07 6.87 19.37
N PRO A 230 35.26 6.45 18.88
CA PRO A 230 36.31 7.24 18.23
C PRO A 230 36.69 6.69 16.84
N VAL A 231 37.35 7.59 16.11
CA VAL A 231 38.21 7.40 14.94
C VAL A 231 39.12 6.16 15.06
N LEU A 232 39.18 5.32 14.01
CA LEU A 232 40.38 4.55 13.66
C LEU A 232 40.47 4.29 12.14
N ALA A 233 41.58 4.77 11.58
CA ALA A 233 42.38 4.27 10.44
C ALA A 233 41.67 4.07 9.07
N ARG A 234 41.96 4.85 8.03
CA ARG A 234 43.24 4.91 7.27
C ARG A 234 43.72 3.51 6.85
N SER A 235 43.46 3.14 5.59
CA SER A 235 44.41 2.36 4.80
C SER A 235 44.35 2.82 3.35
N GLU A 236 45.40 3.52 2.97
CA GLU A 236 45.80 3.78 1.59
C GLU A 236 46.34 2.47 0.98
N ALA A 237 45.95 2.21 -0.27
CA ALA A 237 46.69 1.47 -1.30
C ALA A 237 45.95 1.78 -2.61
N VAL A 238 46.38 2.69 -3.49
CA VAL A 238 47.63 2.77 -4.26
C VAL A 238 47.94 1.45 -4.99
N LEU A 239 47.54 1.41 -6.27
CA LEU A 239 48.22 0.86 -7.45
C LEU A 239 47.25 1.13 -8.62
N ASP A 240 47.42 2.15 -9.47
CA ASP A 240 48.48 2.37 -10.47
C ASP A 240 48.76 1.12 -11.32
N LEU A 241 48.25 1.08 -12.55
CA LEU A 241 49.07 1.13 -13.77
C LEU A 241 48.26 0.77 -15.04
N SER A 242 48.31 1.69 -16.01
CA SER A 242 48.44 1.44 -17.46
C SER A 242 47.39 0.60 -18.22
N LYS A 243 46.65 1.23 -19.15
CA LYS A 243 46.97 1.20 -20.61
C LYS A 243 45.93 1.99 -21.43
N PRO A 244 46.33 2.99 -22.24
CA PRO A 244 45.48 3.54 -23.29
C PRO A 244 45.66 2.74 -24.59
N GLU A 245 44.58 2.24 -25.18
CA GLU A 245 44.58 1.88 -26.60
C GLU A 245 43.85 2.98 -27.40
N PRO A 246 44.58 3.70 -28.27
CA PRO A 246 44.00 4.52 -29.31
C PRO A 246 43.92 3.71 -30.61
N GLY A 247 42.75 3.66 -31.23
CA GLY A 247 42.67 3.26 -32.64
C GLY A 247 41.44 2.47 -33.04
N LYS A 248 40.36 3.18 -33.35
CA LYS A 248 39.59 2.88 -34.57
C LYS A 248 38.74 4.09 -34.97
N PRO A 249 39.14 4.82 -36.03
CA PRO A 249 38.22 5.68 -36.76
C PRO A 249 37.43 4.84 -37.76
N GLU A 250 36.50 5.54 -38.42
CA GLU A 250 35.75 5.16 -39.62
C GLU A 250 34.45 4.38 -39.40
N LEU A 251 33.40 4.60 -40.17
CA LEU A 251 32.91 5.66 -41.05
C LEU A 251 31.60 5.01 -41.52
N GLY A 252 30.45 5.68 -41.40
CA GLY A 252 29.19 4.99 -41.66
C GLY A 252 27.98 5.90 -41.67
N THR A 253 28.10 7.02 -42.38
CA THR A 253 26.97 7.76 -42.96
C THR A 253 26.15 6.80 -43.83
N ALA A 254 24.98 6.41 -43.35
CA ALA A 254 23.91 5.86 -44.17
C ALA A 254 22.66 6.72 -43.94
N GLU A 255 22.70 7.87 -44.60
CA GLU A 255 21.55 8.57 -45.12
C GLU A 255 20.67 7.56 -45.87
N ARG A 256 19.47 7.29 -45.35
CA ARG A 256 18.39 6.68 -46.12
C ARG A 256 17.11 7.43 -45.82
N ASP A 257 17.01 8.52 -46.56
CA ASP A 257 15.76 9.06 -47.06
C ASP A 257 14.98 7.94 -47.78
N THR A 258 13.72 7.78 -47.40
CA THR A 258 12.64 7.22 -48.23
C THR A 258 11.35 7.47 -47.47
N ALA A 259 10.82 8.67 -47.73
CA ALA A 259 9.39 8.86 -47.85
C ALA A 259 8.75 7.80 -48.78
N ASP A 260 7.45 7.65 -48.61
CA ASP A 260 6.44 7.03 -49.49
C ASP A 260 5.68 5.91 -48.78
N LEU A 261 4.47 6.24 -48.32
CA LEU A 261 3.22 6.00 -49.03
C LEU A 261 2.91 4.50 -49.10
N ASN A 262 1.92 4.05 -48.32
CA ASN A 262 0.82 3.26 -48.87
C ASN A 262 -0.33 3.14 -47.87
N THR A 263 -1.23 4.11 -48.01
CA THR A 263 -2.67 3.91 -47.92
C THR A 263 -3.09 2.87 -48.97
N GLU A 264 -3.47 1.66 -48.56
CA GLU A 264 -4.39 0.84 -49.36
C GLU A 264 -5.47 0.24 -48.48
N ALA A 265 -6.69 0.62 -48.83
CA ALA A 265 -7.95 0.08 -48.38
C ALA A 265 -8.42 -1.00 -49.37
N GLY A 266 -9.17 -1.98 -48.87
CA GLY A 266 -9.94 -2.95 -49.68
C GLY A 266 -9.12 -4.20 -50.05
N THR A 267 -9.64 -5.42 -50.06
CA THR A 267 -11.03 -5.92 -50.05
C THR A 267 -10.96 -7.43 -49.70
N PRO A 268 -12.06 -8.07 -49.25
CA PRO A 268 -12.06 -9.47 -48.83
C PRO A 268 -12.05 -10.44 -50.02
N VAL A 269 -11.33 -11.55 -49.88
CA VAL A 269 -11.35 -12.69 -50.81
C VAL A 269 -12.48 -13.66 -50.42
N PRO A 270 -13.37 -14.05 -51.35
CA PRO A 270 -14.41 -15.05 -51.09
C PRO A 270 -13.98 -16.47 -51.53
N THR A 271 -14.49 -17.46 -50.78
CA THR A 271 -14.91 -18.83 -51.20
C THR A 271 -13.98 -19.73 -52.02
N ARG A 272 -13.61 -20.90 -51.46
CA ARG A 272 -14.14 -22.27 -51.75
C ARG A 272 -13.28 -23.29 -50.97
N PRO A 273 -13.87 -24.38 -50.44
CA PRO A 273 -13.74 -25.62 -51.20
C PRO A 273 -15.00 -26.51 -51.11
N GLY A 274 -15.43 -26.98 -52.28
CA GLY A 274 -16.13 -28.24 -52.39
C GLY A 274 -15.25 -29.15 -53.26
N GLN A 275 -14.72 -30.21 -52.64
CA GLN A 275 -14.54 -31.57 -53.16
C GLN A 275 -14.29 -32.48 -51.97
#